data_AF-A0A655AP01-F1
#
_entry.id   AF-A0A655AP01-F1
#
_cell.length_a   1.000
_cell.length_b   1.000
_cell.length_c   1.000
_cell.angle_alpha   90.00
_cell.angle_beta   90.00
_cell.angle_gamma   90.00
#
_symmetry.space_group_name_H-M   'P 1'
#
loop_
_entity.id
_entity.type
_entity.pdbx_description
1 polymer ?
#
loop_
_entity_poly.entity_id
_entity_poly.type
_entity_poly.pdbx_seq_one_letter_code
_entity_poly.pdbx_strand_id
1 'polypeptide(L)'
;MGVIPLQFPEGKSASSLGLDGTEVFDITGIDVLNDGKTPKTVCVQATKGDGATIEFDAVVRIDTPGEADYYRNGGILQYVLRNILKSG
;
A
#
# COMPACT_ATOMS: atom_id res chain seq x y z
N MET A 1 -1.35 -12.57 2.43
CA MET A 1 -0.89 -12.31 1.05
C MET A 1 0.17 -11.22 0.97
N GLY A 2 0.38 -10.37 1.99
CA GLY A 2 1.48 -9.38 1.95
C GLY A 2 1.28 -8.25 0.93
N VAL A 3 0.08 -8.16 0.34
CA VAL A 3 -0.32 -7.08 -0.58
C VAL A 3 -0.73 -5.87 0.25
N ILE A 4 -0.32 -4.68 -0.18
CA ILE A 4 -0.76 -3.42 0.42
C ILE A 4 -2.11 -2.99 -0.19
N PRO A 5 -3.17 -2.85 0.62
CA PRO A 5 -4.45 -2.36 0.12
C PRO A 5 -4.40 -0.82 0.02
N LEU A 6 -4.45 -0.31 -1.21
CA LEU A 6 -4.54 1.11 -1.51
C LEU A 6 -5.92 1.45 -2.06
N GLN A 7 -6.42 2.61 -1.67
CA GLN A 7 -7.68 3.15 -2.16
C GLN A 7 -7.44 4.55 -2.72
N PHE A 8 -8.09 4.88 -3.84
CA PHE A 8 -8.12 6.25 -4.34
C PHE A 8 -8.67 7.23 -3.29
N PRO A 9 -8.32 8.53 -3.37
CA PRO A 9 -9.00 9.56 -2.60
C PRO A 9 -10.51 9.47 -2.74
N GLU A 10 -11.22 9.99 -1.74
CA GLU A 10 -12.68 10.04 -1.80
C GLU A 10 -13.16 10.75 -3.07
N GLY A 11 -14.13 10.14 -3.77
CA GLY A 11 -14.67 10.66 -5.02
C GLY A 11 -13.73 10.56 -6.23
N LYS A 12 -12.54 9.96 -6.08
CA LYS A 12 -11.62 9.68 -7.21
C LYS A 12 -11.70 8.22 -7.64
N SER A 13 -11.45 8.03 -8.92
CA SER A 13 -11.36 6.75 -9.62
C SER A 13 -10.26 6.83 -10.69
N ALA A 14 -9.87 5.68 -11.23
CA ALA A 14 -8.92 5.60 -12.34
C ALA A 14 -9.33 6.52 -13.50
N SER A 15 -10.59 6.47 -13.93
CA SER A 15 -11.10 7.32 -15.01
C SER A 15 -11.04 8.81 -14.67
N SER A 16 -11.35 9.20 -13.43
CA SER A 16 -11.29 10.61 -13.01
C SER A 16 -9.86 11.16 -12.94
N LEU A 17 -8.88 10.27 -12.74
CA LEU A 17 -7.46 10.59 -12.70
C LEU A 17 -6.81 10.46 -14.08
N GLY A 18 -7.55 9.99 -15.09
CA GLY A 18 -7.03 9.76 -16.44
C GLY A 18 -6.09 8.56 -16.53
N LEU A 19 -6.15 7.63 -15.57
CA LEU A 19 -5.36 6.41 -15.57
C LEU A 19 -5.94 5.41 -16.58
N ASP A 20 -5.09 4.88 -17.46
CA ASP A 20 -5.46 3.94 -18.52
C ASP A 20 -4.85 2.54 -18.32
N GLY A 21 -3.99 2.37 -17.32
CA GLY A 21 -3.37 1.10 -16.94
C GLY A 21 -2.04 0.84 -17.65
N THR A 22 -1.59 1.75 -18.52
CA THR A 22 -0.24 1.68 -19.13
C THR A 22 0.83 2.37 -18.30
N GLU A 23 0.43 3.03 -17.20
CA GLU A 23 1.35 3.79 -16.36
C GLU A 23 2.26 2.90 -15.52
N VAL A 24 3.48 3.39 -15.28
CA VAL A 24 4.36 2.90 -14.22
C VAL A 24 4.04 3.65 -12.94
N PHE A 25 3.77 2.92 -11.86
CA PHE A 25 3.38 3.49 -10.58
C PHE A 25 4.54 3.44 -9.58
N ASP A 26 4.97 4.61 -9.13
CA ASP A 26 5.89 4.80 -8.02
C ASP A 26 5.09 5.15 -6.75
N ILE A 27 5.30 4.39 -5.68
CA ILE A 27 4.57 4.55 -4.41
C ILE A 27 5.58 4.87 -3.32
N THR A 28 5.44 6.04 -2.68
CA THR A 28 6.38 6.54 -1.67
C THR A 28 5.70 6.82 -0.32
N GLY A 29 6.47 6.76 0.76
CA GLY A 29 6.00 6.99 2.14
C GLY A 29 5.47 5.75 2.87
N ILE A 30 5.54 4.57 2.25
CA ILE A 30 5.09 3.33 2.88
C ILE A 30 6.10 2.75 3.88
N ASP A 31 7.36 3.13 3.77
CA ASP A 31 8.48 2.73 4.62
C ASP A 31 8.26 3.06 6.10
N VAL A 32 7.43 4.05 6.41
CA VAL A 32 6.98 4.39 7.77
C VAL A 32 6.35 3.18 8.49
N LEU A 33 5.78 2.22 7.75
CA LEU A 33 5.33 0.94 8.32
C LEU A 33 6.44 0.21 9.07
N ASN A 34 7.69 0.30 8.64
CA ASN A 34 8.80 -0.39 9.29
C ASN A 34 9.09 0.16 10.70
N ASP A 35 8.72 1.41 10.98
CA ASP A 35 8.89 2.07 12.28
C ASP A 35 7.72 1.80 13.25
N GLY A 36 6.85 0.85 12.93
CA GLY A 36 5.69 0.51 13.75
C GLY A 36 4.47 1.44 13.56
N LYS A 37 4.56 2.44 12.68
CA LYS A 37 3.47 3.39 12.40
C LYS A 37 2.77 3.06 11.09
N THR A 38 1.44 3.12 11.05
CA THR A 38 0.70 2.95 9.80
C THR A 38 0.42 4.33 9.18
N PRO A 39 0.97 4.66 8.00
CA PRO A 39 0.63 5.90 7.31
C PRO A 39 -0.84 5.86 6.89
N LYS A 40 -1.53 7.00 6.96
CA LYS A 40 -2.94 7.10 6.50
C LYS A 40 -3.03 7.17 4.98
N THR A 41 -2.03 7.81 4.36
CA THR A 41 -1.92 7.98 2.92
C THR A 41 -0.48 7.75 2.47
N VAL A 42 -0.31 7.39 1.20
CA VAL A 42 0.97 7.31 0.50
C VAL A 42 0.88 8.13 -0.79
N CYS A 43 1.99 8.70 -1.22
CA CYS A 43 2.04 9.41 -2.50
C CYS A 43 2.20 8.39 -3.62
N VAL A 44 1.37 8.49 -4.65
CA VAL A 44 1.41 7.69 -5.86
C VAL A 44 1.69 8.60 -7.04
N GLN A 45 2.78 8.31 -7.76
CA GLN A 45 3.12 8.93 -9.02
C GLN A 45 2.92 7.90 -10.13
N ALA A 46 2.07 8.21 -11.09
CA ALA A 46 1.81 7.38 -12.26
C ALA A 46 2.41 8.04 -13.50
N THR A 47 3.41 7.39 -14.10
CA THR A 47 4.10 7.87 -15.30
C THR A 47 3.58 7.12 -16.52
N LYS A 48 2.94 7.84 -17.44
CA LYS A 48 2.44 7.30 -18.72
C LYS A 48 3.58 7.04 -19.70
N GLY A 49 3.31 6.22 -20.72
CA GLY A 49 4.28 5.90 -21.78
C GLY A 49 4.73 7.10 -22.63
N ASP A 50 3.97 8.19 -22.64
CA ASP A 50 4.31 9.47 -23.28
C ASP A 50 5.14 10.40 -22.38
N GLY A 51 5.41 10.00 -21.13
CA GLY A 51 6.14 10.77 -20.13
C GLY A 51 5.27 11.71 -19.30
N ALA A 52 3.95 11.78 -19.52
CA ALA A 52 3.06 12.54 -18.66
C ALA A 52 2.93 11.88 -17.28
N THR A 53 3.02 12.69 -16.22
CA THR A 53 2.96 12.22 -14.83
C THR A 53 1.67 12.67 -14.16
N ILE A 54 1.00 11.75 -13.47
CA ILE A 54 -0.16 12.01 -12.63
C ILE A 54 0.22 11.69 -11.19
N GLU A 55 0.07 12.66 -10.29
CA GLU A 55 0.36 12.48 -8.87
C GLU A 55 -0.93 12.57 -8.04
N PHE A 56 -1.11 11.65 -7.11
CA PHE A 56 -2.22 11.65 -6.16
C PHE A 56 -1.86 10.90 -4.88
N ASP A 57 -2.52 11.27 -3.78
CA ASP A 57 -2.42 10.52 -2.52
C ASP A 57 -3.36 9.30 -2.55
N ALA A 58 -2.87 8.11 -2.26
CA ALA A 58 -3.71 6.94 -2.04
C ALA A 58 -3.89 6.69 -0.55
N VAL A 59 -5.12 6.36 -0.13
CA VAL A 59 -5.43 5.97 1.25
C VAL A 59 -4.93 4.55 1.49
N VAL A 60 -4.17 4.37 2.56
CA VAL A 60 -3.70 3.04 3.01
C VAL A 60 -4.80 2.40 3.85
N ARG A 61 -5.32 1.26 3.40
CA ARG A 61 -6.42 0.53 4.05
C ARG A 61 -5.92 -0.58 4.97
N ILE A 62 -4.95 -0.22 5.81
CA ILE A 62 -4.56 -1.02 6.98
C ILE A 62 -5.35 -0.44 8.15
N ASP A 63 -6.50 -1.03 8.43
CA ASP A 63 -7.52 -0.46 9.31
C ASP A 63 -7.28 -0.88 10.78
N THR A 64 -6.47 -1.91 11.02
CA THR A 64 -6.12 -2.39 12.38
C THR A 64 -4.61 -2.56 12.60
N PRO A 65 -4.12 -2.49 13.86
CA PRO A 65 -2.72 -2.79 14.17
C PRO A 65 -2.30 -4.21 13.76
N GLY A 66 -3.19 -5.19 13.92
CA GLY A 66 -2.91 -6.59 13.53
C GLY A 66 -2.70 -6.76 12.03
N GLU A 67 -3.44 -6.03 11.19
CA GLU A 67 -3.23 -6.02 9.74
C GLU A 67 -1.85 -5.46 9.36
N ALA A 68 -1.38 -4.44 10.07
CA ALA A 68 -0.03 -3.89 9.87
C ALA A 68 1.03 -4.96 10.16
N ASP A 69 0.85 -5.75 11.23
CA ASP A 69 1.76 -6.84 11.57
C ASP A 69 1.70 -7.99 10.57
N TYR A 70 0.51 -8.32 10.06
CA TYR A 70 0.37 -9.29 9.00
C TYR A 70 1.08 -8.83 7.74
N TYR A 71 0.94 -7.56 7.35
CA TYR A 71 1.62 -6.99 6.19
C TYR A 71 3.15 -7.07 6.34
N ARG A 72 3.70 -6.59 7.47
CA ARG A 72 5.15 -6.66 7.76
C ARG A 72 5.72 -8.07 7.73
N ASN A 73 4.89 -9.07 8.03
CA ASN A 73 5.31 -10.46 8.00
C ASN A 73 5.15 -11.14 6.63
N GLY A 74 4.70 -10.40 5.59
CA GLY A 74 4.40 -10.97 4.27
C GLY A 74 3.06 -11.72 4.22
N GLY A 75 2.23 -11.57 5.25
CA GLY A 75 0.90 -12.13 5.36
C GLY A 75 0.63 -12.85 6.69
N ILE A 76 -0.67 -13.08 6.95
CA ILE A 76 -1.15 -13.69 8.19
C ILE A 76 -0.57 -15.08 8.44
N LEU A 77 -0.45 -15.94 7.42
CA LEU A 77 0.09 -17.30 7.59
C LEU A 77 1.54 -17.27 8.09
N GLN A 78 2.37 -16.39 7.50
CA GLN A 78 3.76 -16.23 7.89
C GLN A 78 3.89 -15.67 9.31
N TYR A 79 3.04 -14.69 9.67
CA TYR A 79 2.96 -14.18 11.03
C TYR A 79 2.66 -15.28 12.06
N VAL A 80 1.62 -16.08 11.81
CA VAL A 80 1.20 -17.16 12.72
C VAL A 80 2.29 -18.23 12.86
N LEU A 81 2.86 -18.71 11.74
CA LEU A 81 3.90 -19.74 11.76
C LEU A 81 5.14 -19.28 12.56
N ARG A 82 5.58 -18.04 12.36
CA ARG A 82 6.72 -17.46 13.11
C ARG A 82 6.43 -17.34 14.60
N ASN A 83 5.19 -17.02 14.99
CA ASN A 83 4.82 -16.95 16.40
C ASN A 83 4.80 -18.32 17.07
N ILE A 84 4.34 -19.36 16.36
CA ILE A 84 4.37 -20.74 16.86
C ILE A 84 5.83 -21.17 17.11
N LEU A 85 6.74 -20.90 16.17
CA LEU A 85 8.17 -21.24 16.31
C LEU A 85 8.88 -20.51 17.46
N LYS A 86 8.40 -19.34 17.87
CA LYS A 86 8.94 -18.57 19.01
C LYS A 86 8.37 -19.01 20.36
N SER A 87 7.23 -19.72 20.33
CA SER A 87 6.49 -20.12 21.53
C SER A 87 6.76 -21.57 21.94
N GLY A 88 7.53 -22.31 21.13
CA GLY A 88 8.08 -23.63 21.46
C GLY A 88 9.55 -23.51 21.81
#